data_AF-A0A165WTF1-F1
#
_entry.id   AF-A0A165WTF1-F1
#
_cell.length_a   1.000
_cell.length_b   1.000
_cell.length_c   1.000
_cell.angle_alpha   90.00
_cell.angle_beta   90.00
_cell.angle_gamma   90.00
#
_symmetry.space_group_name_H-M   'P 1'
#
loop_
_entity.id
_entity.type
_entity.pdbx_description
1 polymer ?
#
loop_
_entity_poly.entity_id
_entity_poly.type
_entity_poly.pdbx_seq_one_letter_code
_entity_poly.pdbx_strand_id
1 'polypeptide(L)'
;MFIHYNIATYQDLEWGSDRGPVDIFNPTHLDTDQWAKAALSAGMKGGFLTTKHHDGFCIWNTNTGTPSLRDTPTKKDVVGEYAASFRKHGLKVGLYYSILDKRNDIRHFNVTPAKIQLVKDHLTELLTNYGEINMIIFDGWAAPWSRIPYTEFPFDEIYRHVKSLQPDCLVTDLNASDYPPSGLFYGDIKAFEQNAGQVLPSESHLPAFSCVTLTDGWFFKTRDYYAEPKSTYQVVHDWLLPQNARHCTLIVNAAPARDGRLAPNLVNRLAEIGRAWHHSGPAPVLKDYMAPVTTNNLAQGCAIRCSGHEDTGGPDLANNGEVHSTWYTPHGDKEGWLEVEFPRPTAFNRVLFSEPVRRFADYPVSRIGAY
;
A
#
# COMPACT_ATOMS: atom_id res chain seq x y z
N MET A 1 -8.01 -2.99 -10.91
CA MET A 1 -8.57 -4.13 -10.16
C MET A 1 -7.56 -4.59 -9.12
N PHE A 2 -7.94 -4.73 -7.85
CA PHE A 2 -7.15 -5.50 -6.90
C PHE A 2 -7.57 -6.97 -7.00
N ILE A 3 -6.62 -7.88 -6.92
CA ILE A 3 -6.82 -9.32 -7.01
C ILE A 3 -6.13 -9.95 -5.80
N HIS A 4 -6.90 -10.17 -4.74
CA HIS A 4 -6.46 -10.98 -3.60
C HIS A 4 -6.70 -12.45 -3.90
N TYR A 5 -5.60 -13.14 -4.22
CA TYR A 5 -5.60 -14.56 -4.51
C TYR A 5 -4.34 -15.22 -3.95
N ASN A 6 -4.51 -15.99 -2.88
CA ASN A 6 -3.45 -16.68 -2.15
C ASN A 6 -4.07 -17.83 -1.34
N ILE A 7 -3.29 -18.50 -0.49
CA ILE A 7 -3.70 -19.65 0.33
C ILE A 7 -4.93 -19.37 1.21
N ALA A 8 -5.12 -18.11 1.62
CA ALA A 8 -6.28 -17.66 2.39
C ALA A 8 -7.62 -17.98 1.69
N THR A 9 -7.66 -17.92 0.35
CA THR A 9 -8.82 -18.31 -0.49
C THR A 9 -9.22 -19.78 -0.27
N TYR A 10 -8.24 -20.67 -0.15
CA TYR A 10 -8.46 -22.10 0.03
C TYR A 10 -8.85 -22.45 1.46
N GLN A 11 -8.50 -21.58 2.41
CA GLN A 11 -8.78 -21.73 3.83
C GLN A 11 -10.09 -21.05 4.26
N ASP A 12 -10.76 -20.30 3.38
CA ASP A 12 -11.93 -19.48 3.71
C ASP A 12 -11.60 -18.39 4.76
N LEU A 13 -10.38 -17.86 4.73
CA LEU A 13 -9.84 -16.88 5.68
C LEU A 13 -9.54 -15.56 4.98
N GLU A 14 -9.54 -14.45 5.73
CA GLU A 14 -8.93 -13.19 5.28
C GLU A 14 -7.40 -13.26 5.43
N TRP A 15 -6.93 -13.94 6.47
CA TRP A 15 -5.52 -14.03 6.81
C TRP A 15 -5.10 -15.50 6.77
N GLY A 16 -4.29 -15.85 5.79
CA GLY A 16 -3.82 -17.22 5.60
C GLY A 16 -3.05 -17.74 6.81
N SER A 17 -3.15 -19.05 7.04
CA SER A 17 -2.29 -19.77 7.99
C SER A 17 -0.88 -19.89 7.45
N ASP A 18 0.09 -19.62 8.30
CA ASP A 18 1.54 -19.77 8.11
C ASP A 18 2.04 -21.18 8.44
N ARG A 19 1.22 -21.99 9.12
CA ARG A 19 1.53 -23.38 9.53
C ARG A 19 0.73 -24.42 8.76
N GLY A 20 -0.30 -23.99 8.04
CA GLY A 20 -1.14 -24.86 7.24
C GLY A 20 -0.40 -25.43 6.01
N PRO A 21 -0.87 -26.58 5.50
CA PRO A 21 -0.33 -27.20 4.31
C PRO A 21 -0.49 -26.28 3.09
N VAL A 22 0.53 -26.22 2.23
CA VAL A 22 0.57 -25.33 1.06
C VAL A 22 0.05 -25.98 -0.21
N ASP A 23 0.04 -27.32 -0.26
CA ASP A 23 -0.45 -28.13 -1.39
C ASP A 23 -1.96 -27.98 -1.64
N ILE A 24 -2.70 -27.40 -0.68
CA ILE A 24 -4.11 -27.02 -0.85
C ILE A 24 -4.31 -25.93 -1.90
N PHE A 25 -3.28 -25.12 -2.19
CA PHE A 25 -3.34 -24.10 -3.22
C PHE A 25 -3.28 -24.78 -4.60
N ASN A 26 -4.45 -25.00 -5.21
CA ASN A 26 -4.57 -25.74 -6.46
C ASN A 26 -5.66 -25.16 -7.38
N PRO A 27 -5.34 -24.12 -8.18
CA PRO A 27 -6.29 -23.49 -9.10
C PRO A 27 -6.53 -24.38 -10.33
N THR A 28 -7.55 -25.24 -10.26
CA THR A 28 -7.84 -26.26 -11.29
C THR A 28 -8.30 -25.69 -12.63
N HIS A 29 -8.87 -24.48 -12.63
CA HIS A 29 -9.42 -23.80 -13.81
C HIS A 29 -8.94 -22.34 -13.90
N LEU A 30 -7.69 -22.08 -13.51
CA LEU A 30 -7.09 -20.75 -13.57
C LEU A 30 -7.32 -20.12 -14.96
N ASP A 31 -7.94 -18.94 -14.97
CA ASP A 31 -8.22 -18.18 -16.19
C ASP A 31 -7.97 -16.69 -15.94
N THR A 32 -6.70 -16.29 -16.05
CA THR A 32 -6.29 -14.90 -15.88
C THR A 32 -6.74 -13.99 -17.04
N ASP A 33 -7.05 -14.58 -18.21
CA ASP A 33 -7.71 -13.89 -19.33
C ASP A 33 -9.14 -13.47 -18.94
N GLN A 34 -9.88 -14.30 -18.19
CA GLN A 34 -11.18 -13.93 -17.63
C GLN A 34 -11.05 -12.76 -16.65
N TRP A 35 -10.02 -12.74 -15.81
CA TRP A 35 -9.77 -11.62 -14.89
C TRP A 35 -9.53 -10.32 -15.66
N ALA A 36 -8.67 -10.35 -16.69
CA ALA A 36 -8.38 -9.20 -17.54
C ALA A 36 -9.64 -8.69 -18.28
N LYS A 37 -10.44 -9.60 -18.85
CA LYS A 37 -11.72 -9.25 -19.51
C LYS A 37 -12.73 -8.63 -18.55
N ALA A 38 -12.80 -9.13 -17.30
CA ALA A 38 -13.67 -8.56 -16.28
C ALA A 38 -13.19 -7.17 -15.82
N ALA A 39 -11.88 -6.95 -15.72
CA ALA A 39 -11.33 -5.62 -15.45
C ALA A 39 -11.67 -4.63 -16.59
N LEU A 40 -11.53 -5.06 -17.85
CA LEU A 40 -11.90 -4.26 -19.02
C LEU A 40 -13.40 -3.95 -19.07
N SER A 41 -14.27 -4.90 -18.71
CA SER A 41 -15.72 -4.67 -18.72
C SER A 41 -16.16 -3.60 -17.72
N ALA A 42 -15.37 -3.36 -16.67
CA ALA A 42 -15.54 -2.28 -15.70
C ALA A 42 -14.81 -0.97 -16.09
N GLY A 43 -14.17 -0.90 -17.26
CA GLY A 43 -13.42 0.27 -17.71
C GLY A 43 -12.07 0.48 -17.01
N MET A 44 -11.57 -0.52 -16.28
CA MET A 44 -10.30 -0.41 -15.54
C MET A 44 -9.10 -0.36 -16.49
N LYS A 45 -8.01 0.25 -16.01
CA LYS A 45 -6.77 0.44 -16.79
C LYS A 45 -5.60 -0.45 -16.36
N GLY A 46 -5.79 -1.27 -15.32
CA GLY A 46 -4.75 -2.13 -14.78
C GLY A 46 -5.21 -3.03 -13.64
N GLY A 47 -4.32 -3.90 -13.21
CA GLY A 47 -4.49 -4.81 -12.08
C GLY A 47 -3.42 -4.63 -11.00
N PHE A 48 -3.69 -5.16 -9.83
CA PHE A 48 -2.75 -5.36 -8.73
C PHE A 48 -2.97 -6.76 -8.18
N LEU A 49 -1.97 -7.63 -8.29
CA LEU A 49 -2.06 -9.02 -7.81
C LEU A 49 -1.28 -9.20 -6.51
N THR A 50 -1.89 -9.84 -5.51
CA THR A 50 -1.22 -10.24 -4.26
C THR A 50 -0.22 -11.38 -4.50
N THR A 51 1.04 -11.06 -4.81
CA THR A 51 2.07 -12.07 -5.10
C THR A 51 2.48 -12.84 -3.84
N LYS A 52 2.49 -12.15 -2.70
CA LYS A 52 2.69 -12.73 -1.36
C LYS A 52 1.87 -11.93 -0.34
N HIS A 53 1.02 -12.60 0.41
CA HIS A 53 0.27 -12.01 1.52
C HIS A 53 1.00 -12.27 2.86
N HIS A 54 0.41 -11.84 3.98
CA HIS A 54 1.03 -11.89 5.31
C HIS A 54 1.44 -13.30 5.76
N ASP A 55 0.77 -14.33 5.26
CA ASP A 55 1.11 -15.73 5.57
C ASP A 55 2.47 -16.14 5.00
N GLY A 56 2.97 -15.46 3.97
CA GLY A 56 4.30 -15.71 3.40
C GLY A 56 4.34 -16.68 2.23
N PHE A 57 3.20 -17.22 1.78
CA PHE A 57 3.17 -18.09 0.59
C PHE A 57 3.31 -17.29 -0.71
N CYS A 58 4.29 -17.68 -1.53
CA CYS A 58 4.56 -17.05 -2.83
C CYS A 58 3.74 -17.72 -3.95
N ILE A 59 2.88 -16.94 -4.62
CA ILE A 59 2.11 -17.43 -5.79
C ILE A 59 2.89 -17.32 -7.11
N TRP A 60 4.23 -17.41 -7.03
CA TRP A 60 5.12 -17.65 -8.16
C TRP A 60 6.17 -18.70 -7.79
N ASN A 61 6.92 -19.19 -8.77
CA ASN A 61 7.93 -20.23 -8.57
C ASN A 61 9.28 -19.64 -8.09
N THR A 62 9.35 -19.15 -6.85
CA THR A 62 10.57 -18.55 -6.24
C THR A 62 11.71 -19.55 -6.07
N ASN A 63 12.96 -19.08 -6.20
CA ASN A 63 14.18 -19.86 -5.93
C ASN A 63 14.72 -19.70 -4.51
N THR A 64 14.09 -18.90 -3.67
CA THR A 64 14.62 -18.53 -2.34
C THR A 64 14.39 -19.58 -1.25
N GLY A 65 13.77 -20.71 -1.59
CA GLY A 65 13.37 -21.74 -0.62
C GLY A 65 12.15 -21.37 0.22
N THR A 66 11.53 -20.21 -0.02
CA THR A 66 10.24 -19.84 0.58
C THR A 66 9.13 -20.74 0.03
N PRO A 67 8.21 -21.26 0.87
CA PRO A 67 7.07 -22.04 0.40
C PRO A 67 6.28 -21.32 -0.70
N SER A 68 6.06 -22.03 -1.79
CA SER A 68 5.54 -21.43 -3.01
C SER A 68 4.76 -22.41 -3.88
N LEU A 69 4.32 -21.95 -5.05
CA LEU A 69 3.69 -22.81 -6.06
C LEU A 69 4.52 -24.04 -6.45
N ARG A 70 5.85 -24.01 -6.29
CA ARG A 70 6.71 -25.18 -6.55
C ARG A 70 6.34 -26.38 -5.67
N ASP A 71 5.80 -26.10 -4.49
CA ASP A 71 5.39 -27.07 -3.48
C ASP A 71 3.93 -27.50 -3.64
N THR A 72 3.27 -27.11 -4.73
CA THR A 72 1.86 -27.41 -5.03
C THR A 72 1.72 -28.37 -6.22
N PRO A 73 0.56 -29.04 -6.37
CA PRO A 73 0.31 -29.93 -7.52
C PRO A 73 0.33 -29.21 -8.88
N THR A 74 -0.13 -27.95 -8.96
CA THR A 74 -0.28 -27.23 -10.23
C THR A 74 1.05 -26.75 -10.80
N LYS A 75 1.96 -26.27 -9.93
CA LYS A 75 3.23 -25.60 -10.29
C LYS A 75 3.12 -24.44 -11.30
N LYS A 76 1.89 -24.02 -11.64
CA LYS A 76 1.60 -22.95 -12.60
C LYS A 76 1.87 -21.58 -11.99
N ASP A 77 2.80 -20.83 -12.58
CA ASP A 77 3.17 -19.48 -12.16
C ASP A 77 2.01 -18.49 -12.37
N VAL A 78 1.26 -18.22 -11.29
CA VAL A 78 0.08 -17.34 -11.32
C VAL A 78 0.47 -15.90 -11.63
N VAL A 79 1.62 -15.43 -11.12
CA VAL A 79 2.12 -14.07 -11.41
C VAL A 79 2.44 -13.91 -12.89
N GLY A 80 3.09 -14.91 -13.48
CA GLY A 80 3.39 -14.97 -14.91
C GLY A 80 2.13 -14.94 -15.77
N GLU A 81 1.15 -15.80 -15.47
CA GLU A 81 -0.12 -15.84 -16.22
C GLU A 81 -0.90 -14.53 -16.11
N TYR A 82 -0.97 -13.94 -14.92
CA TYR A 82 -1.61 -12.65 -14.69
C TYR A 82 -0.94 -11.53 -15.49
N ALA A 83 0.39 -11.40 -15.40
CA ALA A 83 1.11 -10.33 -16.09
C ALA A 83 0.99 -10.47 -17.62
N ALA A 84 1.04 -11.69 -18.14
CA ALA A 84 0.87 -11.96 -19.56
C ALA A 84 -0.55 -11.61 -20.04
N SER A 85 -1.59 -12.07 -19.34
CA SER A 85 -2.99 -11.80 -19.69
C SER A 85 -3.32 -10.32 -19.61
N PHE A 86 -2.92 -9.63 -18.54
CA PHE A 86 -3.20 -8.19 -18.40
C PHE A 86 -2.55 -7.39 -19.54
N ARG A 87 -1.28 -7.65 -19.88
CA ARG A 87 -0.63 -6.97 -21.00
C ARG A 87 -1.23 -7.32 -22.36
N LYS A 88 -1.61 -8.58 -22.58
CA LYS A 88 -2.32 -9.02 -23.80
C LYS A 88 -3.59 -8.21 -24.05
N HIS A 89 -4.27 -7.78 -22.99
CA HIS A 89 -5.48 -6.95 -23.03
C HIS A 89 -5.22 -5.44 -22.88
N GLY A 90 -3.95 -5.00 -22.93
CA GLY A 90 -3.58 -3.58 -22.82
C GLY A 90 -3.75 -2.98 -21.43
N LEU A 91 -3.84 -3.82 -20.38
CA LEU A 91 -3.93 -3.39 -18.99
C LEU A 91 -2.55 -3.25 -18.37
N LYS A 92 -2.37 -2.22 -17.54
CA LYS A 92 -1.19 -2.03 -16.69
C LYS A 92 -1.07 -3.15 -15.65
N VAL A 93 0.17 -3.50 -15.31
CA VAL A 93 0.49 -4.57 -14.37
C VAL A 93 1.09 -3.97 -13.10
N GLY A 94 0.36 -4.05 -12.01
CA GLY A 94 0.86 -3.79 -10.66
C GLY A 94 0.90 -5.06 -9.82
N LEU A 95 1.70 -5.03 -8.75
CA LEU A 95 1.88 -6.12 -7.80
C LEU A 95 1.60 -5.63 -6.38
N TYR A 96 1.23 -6.56 -5.50
CA TYR A 96 1.19 -6.35 -4.05
C TYR A 96 2.15 -7.34 -3.37
N TYR A 97 2.88 -6.87 -2.36
CA TYR A 97 3.83 -7.68 -1.60
C TYR A 97 3.81 -7.32 -0.10
N SER A 98 3.51 -8.30 0.76
CA SER A 98 3.57 -8.11 2.21
C SER A 98 4.99 -8.22 2.76
N ILE A 99 5.44 -7.20 3.50
CA ILE A 99 6.67 -7.23 4.32
C ILE A 99 6.50 -8.15 5.53
N LEU A 100 5.33 -8.14 6.18
CA LEU A 100 5.00 -9.18 7.16
C LEU A 100 5.08 -10.55 6.46
N ASP A 101 5.86 -11.44 7.01
CA ASP A 101 6.01 -12.80 6.50
C ASP A 101 6.04 -13.77 7.68
N LYS A 102 4.89 -14.39 7.94
CA LYS A 102 4.77 -15.31 9.08
C LYS A 102 5.53 -16.62 8.86
N ARG A 103 5.64 -17.12 7.62
CA ARG A 103 6.40 -18.35 7.29
C ARG A 103 7.90 -18.18 7.43
N ASN A 104 8.43 -17.03 7.04
CA ASN A 104 9.84 -16.68 7.18
C ASN A 104 10.14 -15.93 8.49
N ASP A 105 9.17 -15.83 9.40
CA ASP A 105 9.27 -15.17 10.70
C ASP A 105 9.76 -13.70 10.59
N ILE A 106 9.39 -12.99 9.52
CA ILE A 106 9.62 -11.55 9.37
C ILE A 106 8.48 -10.82 10.08
N ARG A 107 8.72 -10.46 11.34
CA ARG A 107 7.81 -9.70 12.22
C ARG A 107 8.63 -8.82 13.15
N HIS A 108 7.97 -7.90 13.85
CA HIS A 108 8.62 -7.01 14.81
C HIS A 108 9.51 -7.78 15.80
N PHE A 109 10.71 -7.25 16.05
CA PHE A 109 11.84 -7.83 16.79
C PHE A 109 12.59 -8.99 16.13
N ASN A 110 12.11 -9.50 15.00
CA ASN A 110 12.68 -10.69 14.35
C ASN A 110 13.24 -10.38 12.96
N VAL A 111 13.38 -9.11 12.56
CA VAL A 111 14.02 -8.73 11.29
C VAL A 111 15.54 -8.88 11.39
N THR A 112 16.15 -9.51 10.38
CA THR A 112 17.61 -9.70 10.29
C THR A 112 18.11 -9.33 8.90
N PRO A 113 19.41 -9.05 8.72
CA PRO A 113 19.98 -8.78 7.38
C PRO A 113 19.68 -9.88 6.36
N ALA A 114 19.68 -11.16 6.77
CA ALA A 114 19.35 -12.27 5.89
C ALA A 114 17.86 -12.24 5.45
N LYS A 115 16.95 -11.82 6.33
CA LYS A 115 15.52 -11.67 6.01
C LYS A 115 15.26 -10.45 5.10
N ILE A 116 16.01 -9.37 5.27
CA ILE A 116 15.99 -8.22 4.34
C ILE A 116 16.48 -8.67 2.96
N GLN A 117 17.58 -9.43 2.91
CA GLN A 117 18.10 -9.98 1.65
C GLN A 117 17.10 -10.92 0.98
N LEU A 118 16.42 -11.80 1.73
CA LEU A 118 15.34 -12.66 1.21
C LEU A 118 14.24 -11.85 0.50
N VAL A 119 13.79 -10.74 1.09
CA VAL A 119 12.80 -9.86 0.46
C VAL A 119 13.37 -9.20 -0.80
N LYS A 120 14.64 -8.77 -0.79
CA LYS A 120 15.30 -8.23 -1.99
C LYS A 120 15.43 -9.27 -3.09
N ASP A 121 15.67 -10.54 -2.75
CA ASP A 121 15.73 -11.64 -3.71
C ASP A 121 14.35 -11.88 -4.33
N HIS A 122 13.27 -11.91 -3.55
CA HIS A 122 11.90 -11.97 -4.07
C HIS A 122 11.57 -10.79 -4.99
N LEU A 123 11.92 -9.56 -4.58
CA LEU A 123 11.67 -8.38 -5.38
C LEU A 123 12.49 -8.39 -6.68
N THR A 124 13.70 -8.93 -6.65
CA THR A 124 14.51 -9.13 -7.85
C THR A 124 13.77 -10.03 -8.82
N GLU A 125 13.33 -11.23 -8.39
CA GLU A 125 12.57 -12.15 -9.24
C GLU A 125 11.29 -11.49 -9.81
N LEU A 126 10.53 -10.81 -8.95
CA LEU A 126 9.27 -10.16 -9.34
C LEU A 126 9.46 -9.00 -10.34
N LEU A 127 10.55 -8.26 -10.23
CA LEU A 127 10.80 -7.06 -11.05
C LEU A 127 11.68 -7.33 -12.27
N THR A 128 12.32 -8.50 -12.39
CA THR A 128 13.13 -8.87 -13.57
C THR A 128 12.47 -9.91 -14.47
N ASN A 129 11.65 -10.82 -13.91
CA ASN A 129 11.15 -11.98 -14.68
C ASN A 129 9.79 -11.74 -15.33
N TYR A 130 9.06 -10.72 -14.88
CA TYR A 130 7.67 -10.50 -15.29
C TYR A 130 7.46 -9.27 -16.14
N GLY A 131 8.52 -8.67 -16.73
CA GLY A 131 8.43 -7.46 -17.56
C GLY A 131 8.17 -6.17 -16.75
N GLU A 132 7.73 -5.10 -17.41
CA GLU A 132 7.47 -3.80 -16.78
C GLU A 132 6.39 -3.89 -15.69
N ILE A 133 6.74 -3.54 -14.46
CA ILE A 133 5.79 -3.42 -13.34
C ILE A 133 5.53 -1.94 -13.11
N ASN A 134 4.28 -1.51 -13.28
CA ASN A 134 3.92 -0.10 -13.19
C ASN A 134 3.90 0.42 -11.74
N MET A 135 3.57 -0.45 -10.78
CA MET A 135 3.49 -0.10 -9.38
C MET A 135 3.55 -1.33 -8.49
N ILE A 136 4.23 -1.22 -7.35
CA ILE A 136 4.23 -2.20 -6.28
C ILE A 136 3.62 -1.59 -5.00
N ILE A 137 2.60 -2.27 -4.48
CA ILE A 137 1.95 -1.95 -3.21
C ILE A 137 2.56 -2.83 -2.12
N PHE A 138 3.24 -2.21 -1.17
CA PHE A 138 3.70 -2.88 0.04
C PHE A 138 2.68 -2.76 1.17
N ASP A 139 2.82 -3.66 2.13
CA ASP A 139 2.02 -3.69 3.35
C ASP A 139 2.82 -4.32 4.48
N GLY A 140 2.43 -4.02 5.71
CA GLY A 140 3.03 -4.55 6.92
C GLY A 140 4.14 -3.69 7.53
N TRP A 141 4.55 -2.57 6.91
CA TRP A 141 5.27 -1.53 7.68
C TRP A 141 4.30 -0.76 8.54
N ALA A 142 4.69 -0.41 9.76
CA ALA A 142 3.96 0.44 10.72
C ALA A 142 2.50 0.02 11.04
N ALA A 143 1.96 -1.03 10.41
CA ALA A 143 0.60 -1.48 10.61
C ALA A 143 0.39 -1.87 12.09
N PRO A 144 -0.75 -1.53 12.70
CA PRO A 144 -1.01 -1.83 14.12
C PRO A 144 -0.83 -3.31 14.48
N TRP A 145 -1.04 -4.20 13.52
CA TRP A 145 -0.95 -5.65 13.66
C TRP A 145 0.45 -6.23 13.38
N SER A 146 1.25 -5.63 12.50
CA SER A 146 2.62 -6.09 12.21
C SER A 146 3.63 -5.46 13.16
N ARG A 147 3.44 -4.17 13.46
CA ARG A 147 4.30 -3.29 14.26
C ARG A 147 5.75 -3.22 13.77
N ILE A 148 6.03 -3.57 12.52
CA ILE A 148 7.39 -3.50 11.96
C ILE A 148 7.69 -2.03 11.63
N PRO A 149 8.55 -1.32 12.38
CA PRO A 149 8.86 0.07 12.05
C PRO A 149 9.76 0.16 10.81
N TYR A 150 9.70 1.30 10.13
CA TYR A 150 10.55 1.65 8.99
C TYR A 150 12.05 1.62 9.30
N THR A 151 12.43 1.71 10.58
CA THR A 151 13.81 1.61 11.06
C THR A 151 14.29 0.17 11.25
N GLU A 152 13.39 -0.77 11.56
CA GLU A 152 13.73 -2.18 11.75
C GLU A 152 13.82 -2.90 10.40
N PHE A 153 12.87 -2.62 9.50
CA PHE A 153 12.92 -3.09 8.12
C PHE A 153 13.11 -1.87 7.20
N PRO A 154 14.34 -1.56 6.75
CA PRO A 154 14.67 -0.27 6.14
C PRO A 154 13.99 -0.06 4.79
N PHE A 155 12.93 0.77 4.77
CA PHE A 155 12.19 1.07 3.55
C PHE A 155 13.06 1.76 2.50
N ASP A 156 14.01 2.62 2.90
CA ASP A 156 14.90 3.29 1.96
C ASP A 156 15.77 2.31 1.17
N GLU A 157 16.20 1.21 1.80
CA GLU A 157 16.96 0.16 1.14
C GLU A 157 16.09 -0.59 0.12
N ILE A 158 14.87 -0.95 0.52
CA ILE A 158 13.92 -1.63 -0.38
C ILE A 158 13.50 -0.73 -1.54
N TYR A 159 13.17 0.53 -1.26
CA TYR A 159 12.82 1.52 -2.27
C TYR A 159 13.94 1.67 -3.30
N ARG A 160 15.21 1.84 -2.85
CA ARG A 160 16.36 1.92 -3.77
C ARG A 160 16.57 0.65 -4.57
N HIS A 161 16.32 -0.52 -3.98
CA HIS A 161 16.40 -1.81 -4.68
C HIS A 161 15.31 -1.95 -5.75
N VAL A 162 14.08 -1.52 -5.48
CA VAL A 162 13.02 -1.49 -6.51
C VAL A 162 13.40 -0.53 -7.63
N LYS A 163 13.85 0.69 -7.30
CA LYS A 163 14.22 1.70 -8.29
C LYS A 163 15.45 1.36 -9.12
N SER A 164 16.40 0.57 -8.58
CA SER A 164 17.55 0.11 -9.37
C SER A 164 17.16 -0.95 -10.40
N LEU A 165 16.09 -1.70 -10.17
CA LEU A 165 15.57 -2.73 -11.07
C LEU A 165 14.56 -2.16 -12.07
N GLN A 166 13.65 -1.31 -11.60
CA GLN A 166 12.56 -0.70 -12.38
C GLN A 166 12.40 0.77 -11.95
N PRO A 167 13.16 1.72 -12.54
CA PRO A 167 13.16 3.13 -12.14
C PRO A 167 11.77 3.80 -12.18
N ASP A 168 10.93 3.39 -13.13
CA ASP A 168 9.60 3.95 -13.35
C ASP A 168 8.50 3.24 -12.54
N CYS A 169 8.82 2.17 -11.79
CA CYS A 169 7.86 1.47 -10.95
C CYS A 169 7.51 2.33 -9.73
N LEU A 170 6.23 2.70 -9.59
CA LEU A 170 5.76 3.43 -8.41
C LEU A 170 5.79 2.52 -7.16
N VAL A 171 6.27 3.04 -6.05
CA VAL A 171 6.33 2.33 -4.76
C VAL A 171 5.39 2.99 -3.77
N THR A 172 4.66 2.20 -2.99
CA THR A 172 3.84 2.70 -1.86
C THR A 172 3.83 1.68 -0.74
N ASP A 173 3.59 2.12 0.48
CA ASP A 173 3.13 1.28 1.58
C ASP A 173 1.68 1.68 1.96
N LEU A 174 0.83 0.70 2.30
CA LEU A 174 -0.57 0.93 2.67
C LEU A 174 -0.73 1.68 4.01
N ASN A 175 0.25 1.60 4.90
CA ASN A 175 0.18 2.16 6.25
C ASN A 175 0.94 3.48 6.38
N ALA A 176 1.61 3.92 5.31
CA ALA A 176 2.20 5.26 5.23
C ALA A 176 1.15 6.38 5.29
N SER A 177 -0.15 6.04 5.25
CA SER A 177 -1.28 6.96 5.44
C SER A 177 -1.33 7.58 6.84
N ASP A 178 -0.74 6.93 7.85
CA ASP A 178 -0.62 7.45 9.22
C ASP A 178 0.31 8.67 9.32
N TYR A 179 1.21 8.83 8.34
CA TYR A 179 2.05 10.03 8.23
C TYR A 179 1.27 11.21 7.62
N PRO A 180 1.66 12.47 7.93
CA PRO A 180 0.89 13.65 7.55
C PRO A 180 0.39 13.63 6.09
N PRO A 181 -0.90 13.95 5.86
CA PRO A 181 -1.55 13.77 4.56
C PRO A 181 -1.02 14.71 3.47
N SER A 182 -0.31 15.77 3.85
CA SER A 182 0.32 16.74 2.94
C SER A 182 1.65 16.27 2.34
N GLY A 183 2.19 15.12 2.79
CA GLY A 183 3.47 14.60 2.33
C GLY A 183 3.41 13.18 1.76
N LEU A 184 4.27 12.92 0.78
CA LEU A 184 4.57 11.59 0.26
C LEU A 184 5.64 10.92 1.14
N PHE A 185 5.23 10.43 2.31
CA PHE A 185 6.10 9.64 3.18
C PHE A 185 6.07 8.17 2.75
N TYR A 186 7.24 7.54 2.66
CA TYR A 186 7.40 6.12 2.36
C TYR A 186 6.64 5.65 1.10
N GLY A 187 6.66 6.47 0.04
CA GLY A 187 6.07 6.11 -1.25
C GLY A 187 6.05 7.25 -2.27
N ASP A 188 5.92 6.88 -3.53
CA ASP A 188 5.73 7.79 -4.68
C ASP A 188 4.28 8.29 -4.81
N ILE A 189 3.35 7.60 -4.15
CA ILE A 189 1.90 7.81 -4.24
C ILE A 189 1.29 7.48 -2.88
N LYS A 190 0.28 8.24 -2.45
CA LYS A 190 -0.39 8.03 -1.16
C LYS A 190 -1.45 6.93 -1.28
N ALA A 191 -1.49 6.03 -0.30
CA ALA A 191 -2.48 4.95 -0.22
C ALA A 191 -3.59 5.27 0.80
N PHE A 192 -4.82 4.83 0.51
CA PHE A 192 -5.95 4.88 1.45
C PHE A 192 -6.78 3.59 1.38
N GLU A 193 -6.54 2.67 2.29
CA GLU A 193 -7.31 1.45 2.46
C GLU A 193 -8.59 1.70 3.28
N GLN A 194 -9.72 1.86 2.59
CA GLN A 194 -10.98 2.19 3.26
C GLN A 194 -11.50 1.09 4.18
N ASN A 195 -11.27 -0.18 3.82
CA ASN A 195 -11.65 -1.29 4.67
C ASN A 195 -10.84 -1.33 5.99
N ALA A 196 -9.68 -0.66 6.04
CA ALA A 196 -8.90 -0.45 7.26
C ALA A 196 -9.26 0.87 7.98
N GLY A 197 -10.29 1.59 7.53
CA GLY A 197 -10.74 2.85 8.11
C GLY A 197 -9.98 4.09 7.61
N GLN A 198 -9.07 3.92 6.64
CA GLN A 198 -8.33 5.05 6.07
C GLN A 198 -9.20 5.80 5.06
N VAL A 199 -9.22 7.13 5.13
CA VAL A 199 -10.07 7.97 4.29
C VAL A 199 -9.24 9.03 3.60
N LEU A 200 -9.47 9.19 2.29
CA LEU A 200 -8.91 10.31 1.54
C LEU A 200 -9.40 11.63 2.15
N PRO A 201 -8.49 12.56 2.49
CA PRO A 201 -8.87 13.87 3.02
C PRO A 201 -9.85 14.63 2.12
N SER A 202 -10.56 15.62 2.68
CA SER A 202 -11.50 16.45 1.92
C SER A 202 -10.81 17.22 0.80
N GLU A 203 -9.52 17.55 0.97
CA GLU A 203 -8.66 18.19 -0.01
C GLU A 203 -7.36 17.40 -0.13
N SER A 204 -6.96 17.04 -1.36
CA SER A 204 -5.69 16.37 -1.64
C SER A 204 -5.10 16.94 -2.92
N HIS A 205 -3.81 17.28 -2.87
CA HIS A 205 -3.02 17.70 -4.03
C HIS A 205 -1.92 16.70 -4.39
N LEU A 206 -1.86 15.57 -3.67
CA LEU A 206 -0.89 14.51 -3.91
C LEU A 206 -1.46 13.46 -4.86
N PRO A 207 -0.60 12.79 -5.64
CA PRO A 207 -1.00 11.56 -6.30
C PRO A 207 -1.43 10.56 -5.23
N ALA A 208 -2.63 9.99 -5.39
CA ALA A 208 -3.17 9.04 -4.44
C ALA A 208 -3.92 7.90 -5.13
N PHE A 209 -4.09 6.80 -4.39
CA PHE A 209 -5.09 5.80 -4.69
C PHE A 209 -5.84 5.41 -3.40
N SER A 210 -7.05 4.90 -3.57
CA SER A 210 -7.81 4.26 -2.51
C SER A 210 -8.26 2.89 -2.94
N CYS A 211 -8.21 1.92 -2.03
CA CYS A 211 -8.68 0.57 -2.29
C CYS A 211 -9.92 0.20 -1.47
N VAL A 212 -10.81 -0.58 -2.10
CA VAL A 212 -12.09 -1.07 -1.56
C VAL A 212 -12.37 -2.49 -2.05
N THR A 213 -13.34 -3.18 -1.46
CA THR A 213 -13.77 -4.53 -1.84
C THR A 213 -15.17 -4.57 -2.46
N LEU A 214 -15.38 -5.41 -3.49
CA LEU A 214 -16.73 -5.72 -3.99
C LEU A 214 -17.48 -6.70 -3.09
N THR A 215 -16.78 -7.57 -2.37
CA THR A 215 -17.35 -8.43 -1.34
C THR A 215 -17.07 -7.84 0.04
N ASP A 216 -17.49 -8.50 1.12
CA ASP A 216 -17.21 -8.04 2.48
C ASP A 216 -15.76 -8.29 2.93
N GLY A 217 -14.97 -9.04 2.16
CA GLY A 217 -13.59 -9.38 2.45
C GLY A 217 -12.64 -9.12 1.28
N TRP A 218 -11.34 -9.19 1.56
CA TRP A 218 -10.31 -9.11 0.54
C TRP A 218 -10.22 -10.43 -0.22
N PHE A 219 -10.16 -11.56 0.48
CA PHE A 219 -10.10 -12.89 -0.14
C PHE A 219 -11.49 -13.51 -0.33
N PHE A 220 -11.66 -14.24 -1.42
CA PHE A 220 -12.90 -14.95 -1.71
C PHE A 220 -13.27 -15.91 -0.57
N LYS A 221 -14.54 -15.88 -0.19
CA LYS A 221 -15.17 -16.85 0.70
C LYS A 221 -16.14 -17.73 -0.04
N THR A 222 -16.33 -18.98 0.39
CA THR A 222 -17.29 -19.90 -0.28
C THR A 222 -18.71 -19.33 -0.34
N ARG A 223 -19.12 -18.56 0.66
CA ARG A 223 -20.39 -17.81 0.68
C ARG A 223 -20.49 -16.75 -0.43
N ASP A 224 -19.38 -16.26 -0.96
CA ASP A 224 -19.34 -15.16 -1.92
C ASP A 224 -19.87 -15.57 -3.30
N TYR A 225 -20.01 -16.87 -3.60
CA TYR A 225 -20.73 -17.33 -4.80
C TYR A 225 -22.18 -16.83 -4.84
N TYR A 226 -22.80 -16.64 -3.67
CA TYR A 226 -24.20 -16.26 -3.53
C TYR A 226 -24.37 -14.91 -2.82
N ALA A 227 -23.27 -14.26 -2.43
CA ALA A 227 -23.31 -12.94 -1.83
C ALA A 227 -23.66 -11.88 -2.88
N GLU A 228 -24.39 -10.87 -2.42
CA GLU A 228 -24.64 -9.66 -3.20
C GLU A 228 -23.41 -8.76 -3.11
N PRO A 229 -22.71 -8.47 -4.23
CA PRO A 229 -21.57 -7.56 -4.19
C PRO A 229 -22.01 -6.13 -3.84
N LYS A 230 -21.07 -5.25 -3.50
CA LYS A 230 -21.35 -3.81 -3.30
C LYS A 230 -21.95 -3.20 -4.57
N SER A 231 -23.02 -2.41 -4.40
CA SER A 231 -23.85 -1.96 -5.51
C SER A 231 -23.08 -1.10 -6.50
N THR A 232 -23.53 -1.10 -7.77
CA THR A 232 -22.99 -0.22 -8.80
C THR A 232 -23.06 1.25 -8.39
N TYR A 233 -24.15 1.66 -7.73
CA TYR A 233 -24.30 3.03 -7.23
C TYR A 233 -23.20 3.38 -6.23
N GLN A 234 -22.95 2.49 -5.26
CA GLN A 234 -21.90 2.68 -4.26
C GLN A 234 -20.51 2.80 -4.91
N VAL A 235 -20.19 1.90 -5.84
CA VAL A 235 -18.88 1.93 -6.51
C VAL A 235 -18.69 3.20 -7.33
N VAL A 236 -19.70 3.61 -8.09
CA VAL A 236 -19.58 4.76 -9.00
C VAL A 236 -19.76 6.08 -8.26
N HIS A 237 -20.88 6.27 -7.56
CA HIS A 237 -21.27 7.56 -7.01
C HIS A 237 -20.66 7.82 -5.63
N ASP A 238 -20.56 6.82 -4.76
CA ASP A 238 -20.05 7.03 -3.40
C ASP A 238 -18.52 6.97 -3.34
N TRP A 239 -17.88 6.24 -4.27
CA TRP A 239 -16.42 6.04 -4.27
C TRP A 239 -15.71 6.66 -5.47
N LEU A 240 -15.99 6.19 -6.68
CA LEU A 240 -15.19 6.52 -7.86
C LEU A 240 -15.23 8.01 -8.21
N LEU A 241 -16.42 8.60 -8.31
CA LEU A 241 -16.57 10.02 -8.63
C LEU A 241 -15.92 10.95 -7.60
N PRO A 242 -16.21 10.83 -6.29
CA PRO A 242 -15.62 11.73 -5.30
C PRO A 242 -14.11 11.54 -5.14
N GLN A 243 -13.55 10.34 -5.36
CA GLN A 243 -12.10 10.14 -5.30
C GLN A 243 -11.38 10.70 -6.52
N ASN A 244 -11.90 10.46 -7.73
CA ASN A 244 -11.31 11.00 -8.96
C ASN A 244 -11.29 12.54 -8.93
N ALA A 245 -12.33 13.16 -8.37
CA ALA A 245 -12.39 14.62 -8.19
C ALA A 245 -11.27 15.18 -7.28
N ARG A 246 -10.59 14.32 -6.51
CA ARG A 246 -9.51 14.65 -5.57
C ARG A 246 -8.19 13.97 -5.93
N HIS A 247 -7.97 13.74 -7.23
CA HIS A 247 -6.74 13.15 -7.78
C HIS A 247 -6.38 11.76 -7.20
N CYS A 248 -7.40 11.01 -6.80
CA CYS A 248 -7.25 9.69 -6.19
C CYS A 248 -7.81 8.61 -7.11
N THR A 249 -6.96 7.64 -7.47
CA THR A 249 -7.35 6.48 -8.26
C THR A 249 -8.12 5.48 -7.40
N LEU A 250 -9.32 5.06 -7.82
CA LEU A 250 -10.04 3.97 -7.15
C LEU A 250 -9.51 2.60 -7.62
N ILE A 251 -9.09 1.77 -6.68
CA ILE A 251 -8.77 0.35 -6.88
C ILE A 251 -9.86 -0.50 -6.25
N VAL A 252 -10.62 -1.23 -7.06
CA VAL A 252 -11.67 -2.12 -6.58
C VAL A 252 -11.17 -3.57 -6.58
N ASN A 253 -11.28 -4.25 -5.45
CA ASN A 253 -10.94 -5.67 -5.29
C ASN A 253 -12.05 -6.59 -5.79
N ALA A 254 -11.66 -7.58 -6.59
CA ALA A 254 -12.48 -8.70 -7.01
C ALA A 254 -11.66 -9.99 -6.85
N ALA A 255 -12.02 -10.80 -5.86
CA ALA A 255 -11.25 -11.98 -5.50
C ALA A 255 -11.65 -13.21 -6.34
N PRO A 256 -10.69 -13.90 -6.99
CA PRO A 256 -10.96 -15.18 -7.64
C PRO A 256 -11.32 -16.26 -6.62
N ALA A 257 -12.21 -17.16 -7.02
CA ALA A 257 -12.58 -18.34 -6.26
C ALA A 257 -11.50 -19.43 -6.30
N ARG A 258 -11.70 -20.50 -5.54
CA ARG A 258 -10.72 -21.59 -5.37
C ARG A 258 -10.33 -22.30 -6.68
N ASP A 259 -11.18 -22.28 -7.69
CA ASP A 259 -10.88 -22.84 -9.00
C ASP A 259 -9.96 -21.93 -9.85
N GLY A 260 -9.75 -20.68 -9.43
CA GLY A 260 -8.92 -19.69 -10.13
C GLY A 260 -9.72 -18.76 -11.05
N ARG A 261 -11.06 -18.70 -10.93
CA ARG A 261 -11.92 -17.82 -11.72
C ARG A 261 -12.67 -16.85 -10.83
N LEU A 262 -13.01 -15.67 -11.36
CA LEU A 262 -13.96 -14.78 -10.70
C LEU A 262 -15.35 -15.42 -10.73
N ALA A 263 -16.07 -15.32 -9.61
CA ALA A 263 -17.45 -15.80 -9.51
C ALA A 263 -18.37 -14.99 -10.45
N PRO A 264 -19.43 -15.61 -11.01
CA PRO A 264 -20.29 -14.95 -12.00
C PRO A 264 -20.93 -13.64 -11.53
N ASN A 265 -21.32 -13.56 -10.24
CA ASN A 265 -21.86 -12.33 -9.64
C ASN A 265 -20.84 -11.16 -9.68
N LEU A 266 -19.55 -11.43 -9.44
CA LEU A 266 -18.50 -10.42 -9.54
C LEU A 266 -18.26 -9.97 -10.98
N VAL A 267 -18.24 -10.91 -11.94
CA VAL A 267 -18.10 -10.60 -13.37
C VAL A 267 -19.27 -9.74 -13.85
N ASN A 268 -20.50 -10.08 -13.46
CA ASN A 268 -21.70 -9.32 -13.80
C ASN A 268 -21.69 -7.92 -13.19
N ARG A 269 -21.33 -7.80 -11.89
CA ARG A 269 -21.22 -6.50 -11.22
C ARG A 269 -20.17 -5.60 -11.85
N LEU A 270 -19.00 -6.14 -12.21
CA LEU A 270 -17.97 -5.38 -12.92
C LEU A 270 -18.48 -4.84 -14.26
N ALA A 271 -19.23 -5.65 -15.02
CA ALA A 271 -19.84 -5.20 -16.27
C ALA A 271 -20.94 -4.14 -16.04
N GLU A 272 -21.72 -4.23 -14.95
CA GLU A 272 -22.69 -3.20 -14.56
C GLU A 272 -22.00 -1.87 -14.24
N ILE A 273 -20.89 -1.91 -13.49
CA ILE A 273 -20.07 -0.73 -13.17
C ILE A 273 -19.57 -0.04 -14.44
N GLY A 274 -19.03 -0.79 -15.38
CA GLY A 274 -18.55 -0.21 -16.65
C GLY A 274 -19.66 0.32 -17.56
N ARG A 275 -20.91 -0.15 -17.42
CA ARG A 275 -22.07 0.46 -18.10
C ARG A 275 -22.53 1.75 -17.41
N ALA A 276 -22.40 1.84 -16.09
CA ALA A 276 -22.86 2.98 -15.31
C ALA A 276 -21.87 4.16 -15.31
N TRP A 277 -20.58 3.90 -15.57
CA TRP A 277 -19.56 4.94 -15.60
C TRP A 277 -18.92 5.08 -16.98
N HIS A 278 -18.80 6.33 -17.45
CA HIS A 278 -18.08 6.67 -18.65
C HIS A 278 -16.84 7.50 -18.31
N HIS A 279 -15.72 7.15 -18.93
CA HIS A 279 -14.47 7.88 -18.76
C HIS A 279 -14.59 9.29 -19.35
N SER A 280 -14.45 10.32 -18.51
CA SER A 280 -14.59 11.73 -18.89
C SER A 280 -13.32 12.35 -19.50
N GLY A 281 -12.26 11.55 -19.71
CA GLY A 281 -10.98 12.00 -20.25
C GLY A 281 -9.83 11.90 -19.22
N PRO A 282 -8.61 12.29 -19.61
CA PRO A 282 -7.44 12.18 -18.76
C PRO A 282 -7.58 13.03 -17.49
N ALA A 283 -7.08 12.51 -16.37
CA ALA A 283 -6.99 13.29 -15.14
C ALA A 283 -6.04 14.48 -15.34
N PRO A 284 -6.26 15.61 -14.64
CA PRO A 284 -5.32 16.72 -14.65
C PRO A 284 -3.92 16.25 -14.23
N VAL A 285 -2.90 16.78 -14.90
CA VAL A 285 -1.50 16.56 -14.49
C VAL A 285 -1.28 17.31 -13.19
N LEU A 286 -0.94 16.57 -12.13
CA LEU A 286 -0.53 17.14 -10.86
C LEU A 286 0.78 17.91 -11.03
N LYS A 287 0.79 19.17 -10.61
CA LYS A 287 1.98 20.02 -10.56
C LYS A 287 2.28 20.37 -9.11
N ASP A 288 3.54 20.64 -8.81
CA ASP A 288 3.98 21.27 -7.56
C ASP A 288 3.62 20.51 -6.27
N TYR A 289 3.94 19.22 -6.20
CA TYR A 289 3.93 18.45 -4.95
C TYR A 289 5.34 18.06 -4.51
N MET A 290 5.52 17.91 -3.19
CA MET A 290 6.80 17.53 -2.59
C MET A 290 7.26 16.17 -3.12
N ALA A 291 8.54 16.06 -3.48
CA ALA A 291 9.14 14.77 -3.82
C ALA A 291 9.02 13.79 -2.63
N PRO A 292 8.99 12.46 -2.86
CA PRO A 292 8.90 11.47 -1.79
C PRO A 292 9.95 11.64 -0.68
N VAL A 293 9.54 11.34 0.56
CA VAL A 293 10.41 11.15 1.73
C VAL A 293 10.54 9.65 1.95
N THR A 294 11.64 9.07 1.49
CA THR A 294 11.85 7.61 1.52
C THR A 294 12.83 7.16 2.59
N THR A 295 13.39 8.10 3.35
CA THR A 295 14.38 7.84 4.40
C THR A 295 13.80 8.09 5.78
N ASN A 296 14.35 7.42 6.78
CA ASN A 296 14.00 7.66 8.18
C ASN A 296 14.26 9.12 8.58
N ASN A 297 13.48 9.60 9.57
CA ASN A 297 13.71 10.90 10.17
C ASN A 297 15.04 10.91 10.93
N LEU A 298 16.06 11.56 10.35
CA LEU A 298 17.39 11.65 10.96
C LEU A 298 17.38 12.41 12.29
N ALA A 299 16.46 13.36 12.47
CA ALA A 299 16.33 14.12 13.70
C ALA A 299 15.67 13.30 14.83
N GLN A 300 15.09 12.13 14.53
CA GLN A 300 14.37 11.35 15.52
C GLN A 300 15.27 10.92 16.67
N GLY A 301 14.87 11.24 17.89
CA GLY A 301 15.62 10.90 19.10
C GLY A 301 16.96 11.64 19.28
N CYS A 302 17.28 12.61 18.42
CA CYS A 302 18.43 13.50 18.62
C CYS A 302 18.15 14.49 19.75
N ALA A 303 19.21 15.00 20.40
CA ALA A 303 19.07 16.06 21.38
C ALA A 303 18.46 17.30 20.70
N ILE A 304 17.48 17.92 21.35
CA ILE A 304 16.74 19.05 20.80
C ILE A 304 16.56 20.15 21.85
N ARG A 305 16.76 21.40 21.43
CA ARG A 305 16.57 22.61 22.25
C ARG A 305 15.53 23.50 21.60
N CYS A 306 14.91 24.38 22.38
CA CYS A 306 13.95 25.35 21.86
C CYS A 306 14.01 26.71 22.55
N SER A 307 13.31 27.68 21.97
CA SER A 307 13.11 29.02 22.54
C SER A 307 12.30 29.02 23.85
N GLY A 308 11.41 28.04 24.02
CA GLY A 308 10.53 27.92 25.17
C GLY A 308 9.47 26.84 24.97
N HIS A 309 8.84 26.41 26.06
CA HIS A 309 7.70 25.51 26.06
C HIS A 309 6.91 25.64 27.37
N GLU A 310 5.63 25.23 27.36
CA GLU A 310 4.87 25.00 28.60
C GLU A 310 5.34 23.73 29.30
N ASP A 311 5.03 23.54 30.59
CA ASP A 311 5.59 22.49 31.46
C ASP A 311 5.56 21.05 30.89
N THR A 312 4.57 20.71 30.06
CA THR A 312 4.41 19.37 29.46
C THR A 312 4.68 19.33 27.95
N GLY A 313 5.02 20.46 27.34
CA GLY A 313 5.15 20.64 25.89
C GLY A 313 6.59 20.66 25.38
N GLY A 314 7.49 19.85 25.97
CA GLY A 314 8.93 19.88 25.67
C GLY A 314 9.30 19.71 24.18
N PRO A 315 10.49 20.17 23.76
CA PRO A 315 10.91 20.15 22.36
C PRO A 315 11.10 18.73 21.80
N ASP A 316 11.31 17.73 22.66
CA ASP A 316 11.38 16.31 22.28
C ASP A 316 10.10 15.82 21.60
N LEU A 317 8.95 16.45 21.88
CA LEU A 317 7.69 16.17 21.17
C LEU A 317 7.74 16.57 19.69
N ALA A 318 8.72 17.34 19.22
CA ALA A 318 8.89 17.65 17.80
C ALA A 318 9.69 16.57 17.04
N ASN A 319 10.45 15.71 17.74
CA ASN A 319 11.33 14.73 17.12
C ASN A 319 11.33 13.35 17.81
N ASN A 320 10.34 13.03 18.63
CA ASN A 320 10.23 11.70 19.25
C ASN A 320 9.76 10.60 18.28
N GLY A 321 9.33 10.97 17.06
CA GLY A 321 8.87 10.03 16.02
C GLY A 321 7.39 9.67 16.10
N GLU A 322 6.67 10.19 17.10
CA GLU A 322 5.23 10.06 17.24
C GLU A 322 4.55 11.13 16.37
N VAL A 323 3.86 10.75 15.30
CA VAL A 323 3.18 11.72 14.40
C VAL A 323 2.03 12.50 15.08
N HIS A 324 1.65 12.06 16.27
CA HIS A 324 0.63 12.70 17.11
C HIS A 324 1.23 13.36 18.36
N SER A 325 2.55 13.52 18.50
CA SER A 325 3.12 14.44 19.49
C SER A 325 3.25 15.84 18.87
N THR A 326 3.29 16.89 19.69
CA THR A 326 3.43 18.27 19.19
C THR A 326 4.09 19.14 20.24
N TRP A 327 5.18 19.80 19.85
CA TRP A 327 5.75 20.94 20.58
C TRP A 327 5.05 22.24 20.20
N TYR A 328 4.95 23.18 21.14
CA TYR A 328 4.42 24.52 20.92
C TYR A 328 5.11 25.52 21.85
N THR A 329 5.19 26.77 21.40
CA THR A 329 5.74 27.87 22.19
C THR A 329 4.79 28.27 23.34
N PRO A 330 5.31 28.89 24.41
CA PRO A 330 4.49 29.49 25.47
C PRO A 330 3.39 30.40 24.95
N HIS A 331 2.30 30.49 25.71
CA HIS A 331 1.15 31.30 25.30
C HIS A 331 1.52 32.79 25.10
N GLY A 332 1.26 33.30 23.90
CA GLY A 332 1.49 34.71 23.53
C GLY A 332 2.74 34.93 22.67
N ASP A 333 3.62 33.94 22.59
CA ASP A 333 4.79 33.98 21.71
C ASP A 333 4.36 33.95 20.24
N LYS A 334 5.07 34.73 19.42
CA LYS A 334 4.83 34.85 17.97
C LYS A 334 5.96 34.29 17.12
N GLU A 335 7.04 33.89 17.76
CA GLU A 335 8.24 33.34 17.16
C GLU A 335 8.80 32.26 18.08
N GLY A 336 9.52 31.30 17.49
CA GLY A 336 10.18 30.26 18.24
C GLY A 336 11.22 29.55 17.38
N TRP A 337 12.10 28.82 18.02
CA TRP A 337 13.12 28.04 17.32
C TRP A 337 13.23 26.64 17.93
N LEU A 338 13.61 25.69 17.08
CA LEU A 338 14.04 24.35 17.45
C LEU A 338 15.46 24.13 16.92
N GLU A 339 16.37 23.68 17.77
CA GLU A 339 17.74 23.31 17.41
C GLU A 339 17.94 21.82 17.64
N VAL A 340 18.22 21.07 16.58
CA VAL A 340 18.53 19.64 16.64
C VAL A 340 20.04 19.44 16.59
N GLU A 341 20.59 18.78 17.59
CA GLU A 341 22.01 18.43 17.65
C GLU A 341 22.22 16.97 17.25
N PHE A 342 22.87 16.76 16.11
CA PHE A 342 23.27 15.44 15.65
C PHE A 342 24.53 14.96 16.40
N PRO A 343 24.65 13.67 16.73
CA PRO A 343 25.81 13.13 17.47
C PRO A 343 27.11 13.17 16.66
N ARG A 344 27.03 13.41 15.34
CA ARG A 344 28.15 13.56 14.41
C ARG A 344 27.71 14.39 13.21
N PRO A 345 28.64 14.97 12.42
CA PRO A 345 28.32 15.58 11.14
C PRO A 345 27.48 14.62 10.29
N THR A 346 26.28 15.07 9.93
CA THR A 346 25.24 14.27 9.27
C THR A 346 24.77 15.02 8.03
N ALA A 347 24.87 14.38 6.87
CA ALA A 347 24.38 14.95 5.63
C ALA A 347 22.86 14.74 5.53
N PHE A 348 22.15 15.80 5.15
CA PHE A 348 20.74 15.78 4.82
C PHE A 348 20.49 16.75 3.66
N ASN A 349 19.37 16.59 2.97
CA ASN A 349 18.99 17.44 1.84
C ASN A 349 17.56 18.00 1.98
N ARG A 350 16.92 17.77 3.14
CA ARG A 350 15.56 18.20 3.42
C ARG A 350 15.35 18.41 4.92
N VAL A 351 14.61 19.46 5.25
CA VAL A 351 14.00 19.70 6.56
C VAL A 351 12.50 19.74 6.34
N LEU A 352 11.73 19.11 7.22
CA LEU A 352 10.27 19.05 7.13
C LEU A 352 9.64 19.48 8.45
N PHE A 353 8.63 20.33 8.34
CA PHE A 353 7.78 20.75 9.45
C PHE A 353 6.36 20.22 9.21
N SER A 354 5.72 19.73 10.27
CA SER A 354 4.33 19.28 10.23
C SER A 354 3.54 19.99 11.32
N GLU A 355 2.45 20.64 10.93
CA GLU A 355 1.56 21.34 11.86
C GLU A 355 0.36 20.46 12.23
N PRO A 356 -0.18 20.58 13.46
CA PRO A 356 -1.38 19.86 13.90
C PRO A 356 -2.68 20.51 13.37
N VAL A 357 -2.69 20.89 12.09
CA VAL A 357 -3.84 21.59 11.48
C VAL A 357 -5.11 20.75 11.58
N ARG A 358 -6.19 21.36 12.08
CA ARG A 358 -7.50 20.75 12.37
C ARG A 358 -7.49 19.67 13.46
N ARG A 359 -6.34 19.42 14.11
CA ARG A 359 -6.26 18.48 15.23
C ARG A 359 -6.91 19.06 16.49
N PHE A 360 -6.69 20.35 16.73
CA PHE A 360 -7.27 21.08 17.86
C PHE A 360 -8.36 22.03 17.36
N ALA A 361 -9.43 22.18 18.15
CA ALA A 361 -10.59 22.99 17.78
C ALA A 361 -10.23 24.45 17.49
N ASP A 362 -9.21 24.97 18.18
CA ASP A 362 -8.71 26.33 18.01
C ASP A 362 -7.66 26.46 16.89
N TYR A 363 -7.13 25.35 16.34
CA TYR A 363 -6.11 25.34 15.28
C TYR A 363 -6.67 24.82 13.93
N PRO A 364 -7.66 25.50 13.30
CA PRO A 364 -8.32 24.99 12.09
C PRO A 364 -7.50 25.16 10.80
N VAL A 365 -6.50 26.05 10.81
CA VAL A 365 -5.60 26.37 9.70
C VAL A 365 -4.19 26.58 10.24
N SER A 366 -3.18 26.53 9.36
CA SER A 366 -1.80 26.85 9.71
C SER A 366 -1.72 28.23 10.36
N ARG A 367 -0.96 28.34 11.46
CA ARG A 367 -0.68 29.61 12.14
C ARG A 367 0.74 30.11 11.85
N ILE A 368 1.54 29.32 11.14
CA ILE A 368 2.93 29.67 10.82
C ILE A 368 2.98 30.48 9.53
N GLY A 369 3.35 31.75 9.63
CA GLY A 369 3.50 32.63 8.47
C GLY A 369 4.83 32.45 7.71
N ALA A 370 5.87 32.00 8.39
CA ALA A 370 7.20 31.75 7.84
C ALA A 370 7.96 30.73 8.70
N TYR A 371 8.79 29.91 8.05
CA TYR A 371 9.72 28.94 8.66
C TYR A 371 11.17 29.35 8.44
#